data_AF-A0A353D4A2-F1
#
_entry.id   AF-A0A353D4A2-F1
#
_cell.length_a   1.000
_cell.length_b   1.000
_cell.length_c   1.000
_cell.angle_alpha   90.00
_cell.angle_beta   90.00
_cell.angle_gamma   90.00
#
_symmetry.space_group_name_H-M   'P 1'
#
loop_
_entity.id
_entity.type
_entity.pdbx_description
1 polymer ?
#
loop_
_entity_poly.entity_id
_entity_poly.type
_entity_poly.pdbx_seq_one_letter_code
_entity_poly.pdbx_strand_id
1 'polypeptide(L)' 'MAPNVEFQMELEIEGVTDTTRDYDVQQHKAEIYAEFEKRIASVFPEGFKIDSFEFGIDSSKH' A
#
# COMPACT_ATOMS: atom_id res chain seq x y z
N MET A 1 23.72 9.11 1.56
CA MET A 1 22.35 9.02 2.11
C MET A 1 21.45 8.64 0.96
N ALA A 2 20.65 7.58 1.10
CA ALA A 2 19.65 7.27 0.07
C ALA A 2 18.59 8.39 0.04
N PRO A 3 18.01 8.72 -1.12
CA PRO A 3 16.92 9.68 -1.19
C PRO A 3 15.68 9.12 -0.47
N ASN A 4 15.01 9.96 0.31
CA ASN A 4 13.66 9.64 0.81
C ASN A 4 12.68 9.82 -0.35
N VAL A 5 11.93 8.78 -0.67
CA VAL A 5 10.97 8.78 -1.78
C VAL A 5 9.62 8.32 -1.26
N GLU A 6 8.56 9.02 -1.65
CA GLU A 6 7.18 8.67 -1.37
C GLU A 6 6.59 7.92 -2.57
N PHE A 7 5.89 6.82 -2.31
CA PHE A 7 5.23 6.02 -3.34
C PHE A 7 3.75 5.89 -3.02
N GLN A 8 2.92 6.32 -3.97
CA GLN A 8 1.47 6.09 -3.91
C GLN A 8 1.10 4.92 -4.82
N MET A 9 0.23 4.05 -4.32
CA MET A 9 -0.22 2.87 -5.04
C MET A 9 -1.72 2.68 -4.84
N GLU A 10 -2.42 2.43 -5.95
CA GLU A 10 -3.79 1.93 -5.93
C GLU A 10 -3.80 0.40 -6.02
N LEU A 11 -4.64 -0.22 -5.21
CA LEU A 11 -4.85 -1.66 -5.16
C LEU A 11 -6.34 -1.95 -5.04
N GLU A 12 -6.86 -2.82 -5.90
CA GLU A 12 -8.20 -3.36 -5.79
C GLU A 12 -8.15 -4.62 -4.92
N ILE A 13 -8.96 -4.66 -3.86
CA ILE A 13 -9.07 -5.79 -2.95
C ILE A 13 -10.50 -6.32 -3.04
N GLU A 14 -10.63 -7.62 -3.26
CA GLU A 14 -11.94 -8.25 -3.35
C GLU A 14 -12.71 -8.09 -2.02
N GLY A 15 -13.96 -7.63 -2.11
CA GLY A 15 -14.80 -7.38 -0.94
C GLY A 15 -14.55 -6.05 -0.22
N VAL A 16 -13.54 -5.27 -0.64
CA VAL A 16 -13.33 -3.89 -0.16
C VAL A 16 -13.96 -2.90 -1.13
N THR A 17 -14.79 -2.00 -0.61
CA THR A 17 -15.47 -0.94 -1.33
C THR A 17 -15.25 0.40 -0.63
N ASP A 18 -15.69 1.49 -1.23
CA ASP A 18 -15.72 2.83 -0.64
C ASP A 18 -16.57 2.91 0.66
N THR A 19 -17.51 1.99 0.84
CA THR A 19 -18.33 1.89 2.04
C THR A 19 -17.78 0.94 3.12
N THR A 20 -16.69 0.21 2.81
CA THR A 20 -16.06 -0.71 3.76
C THR A 20 -15.51 0.06 4.95
N ARG A 21 -15.63 -0.51 6.16
CA ARG A 21 -15.13 0.15 7.36
C ARG A 21 -13.62 0.05 7.42
N ASP A 22 -12.97 1.09 7.94
CA ASP A 22 -11.51 1.12 8.08
C ASP A 22 -10.96 -0.12 8.79
N TYR A 23 -11.63 -0.60 9.86
CA TYR A 23 -11.16 -1.77 10.61
C TYR A 23 -11.21 -3.06 9.78
N ASP A 24 -12.08 -3.17 8.78
CA ASP A 24 -12.12 -4.31 7.86
C ASP A 24 -10.95 -4.22 6.88
N VAL A 25 -10.66 -3.02 6.37
CA VAL A 25 -9.50 -2.78 5.49
C VAL A 25 -8.18 -3.04 6.19
N GLN A 26 -8.08 -2.70 7.49
CA GLN A 26 -6.89 -3.01 8.28
C GLN A 26 -6.60 -4.52 8.36
N GLN A 27 -7.59 -5.40 8.18
CA GLN A 27 -7.36 -6.85 8.16
C GLN A 27 -6.56 -7.31 6.94
N HIS A 28 -6.60 -6.56 5.84
CA HIS A 28 -5.86 -6.85 4.61
C HIS A 28 -4.41 -6.36 4.64
N LYS A 29 -3.93 -5.79 5.76
CA LYS A 29 -2.58 -5.20 5.87
C LYS A 29 -1.48 -6.11 5.31
N ALA A 30 -1.52 -7.40 5.63
CA ALA A 30 -0.50 -8.36 5.18
C ALA A 30 -0.48 -8.55 3.66
N GLU A 31 -1.66 -8.63 3.04
CA GLU A 31 -1.83 -8.75 1.59
C GLU A 31 -1.38 -7.48 0.86
N ILE A 32 -1.83 -6.32 1.34
CA ILE A 32 -1.48 -5.01 0.77
C ILE A 32 0.03 -4.78 0.85
N TYR A 33 0.62 -5.07 2.02
CA TYR A 33 2.06 -4.92 2.23
C TYR A 33 2.88 -5.85 1.32
N ALA A 34 2.44 -7.10 1.13
CA ALA A 34 3.12 -8.04 0.24
C ALA A 34 3.08 -7.58 -1.24
N GLU A 35 1.95 -7.07 -1.72
CA GLU A 35 1.86 -6.52 -3.08
C GLU A 35 2.67 -5.22 -3.22
N PHE A 36 2.71 -4.38 -2.19
CA PHE A 36 3.58 -3.20 -2.16
C PHE A 36 5.06 -3.58 -2.28
N GLU A 37 5.55 -4.49 -1.42
CA GLU A 37 6.94 -4.96 -1.46
C GLU A 37 7.32 -5.55 -2.81
N LYS A 38 6.44 -6.37 -3.40
CA LYS A 38 6.64 -6.96 -4.72
C LYS A 38 6.78 -5.90 -5.82
N ARG A 39 5.95 -4.85 -5.80
CA ARG A 39 6.05 -3.76 -6.78
C ARG A 39 7.28 -2.89 -6.57
N ILE A 40 7.63 -2.57 -5.32
CA ILE A 40 8.83 -1.79 -5.00
C ILE A 40 10.10 -2.57 -5.38
N ALA A 41 10.16 -3.88 -5.12
CA ALA A 41 11.28 -4.73 -5.53
C ALA A 41 11.50 -4.72 -7.05
N SER A 42 10.43 -4.60 -7.85
CA SER A 42 10.53 -4.46 -9.30
C SER A 42 11.13 -3.12 -9.76
N VAL A 43 11.05 -2.08 -8.94
CA VAL A 43 11.55 -0.73 -9.26
C VAL A 43 12.94 -0.50 -8.68
N PHE A 44 13.25 -1.11 -7.53
CA PHE A 44 14.52 -0.98 -6.81
C PHE A 44 15.26 -2.32 -6.72
N PRO A 45 15.84 -2.81 -7.83
CA PRO A 45 16.56 -4.08 -7.85
C PRO A 45 17.81 -4.07 -6.96
N GLU A 46 18.36 -2.90 -6.65
CA GLU A 46 19.50 -2.73 -5.73
C GLU A 46 19.11 -2.86 -4.24
N GLY A 47 17.81 -3.00 -3.97
CA GLY A 47 17.25 -3.10 -2.63
C GLY A 47 16.64 -1.80 -2.14
N PHE A 48 15.78 -1.91 -1.13
CA PHE A 48 15.06 -0.80 -0.52
C PHE A 48 14.89 -1.05 0.98
N LYS A 49 14.59 0.02 1.72
CA LYS A 49 14.20 -0.05 3.13
C LYS A 49 12.91 0.75 3.29
N ILE A 50 11.90 0.13 3.89
CA ILE A 50 10.64 0.79 4.21
C ILE A 50 10.77 1.33 5.63
N ASP A 51 10.73 2.66 5.78
CA ASP A 51 10.78 3.31 7.10
C ASP A 51 9.38 3.48 7.71
N SER A 52 8.38 3.79 6.88
CA SER A 52 6.97 3.86 7.25
C SER A 52 6.10 3.29 6.13
N PHE A 53 4.93 2.77 6.50
CA PHE A 53 3.94 2.25 5.58
C PHE A 53 2.55 2.61 6.07
N GLU A 54 1.82 3.38 5.27
CA GLU A 54 0.46 3.81 5.53
C GLU A 54 -0.43 3.41 4.36
N PHE A 55 -1.66 3.00 4.66
CA PHE A 55 -2.65 2.62 3.67
C PHE A 55 -4.05 2.86 4.22
N GLY A 56 -5.00 3.03 3.31
CA GLY A 56 -6.41 3.24 3.64
C GLY A 56 -7.27 3.20 2.39
N ILE A 57 -8.56 3.43 2.58
CA ILE A 57 -9.49 3.59 1.46
C ILE A 57 -9.30 4.98 0.87
N ASP A 58 -9.14 5.05 -0.45
CA ASP A 58 -9.18 6.32 -1.15
C ASP A 58 -10.61 6.87 -1.17
N SER A 59 -10.90 7.78 -0.25
CA SER A 59 -12.19 8.46 -0.12
C SER A 59 -12.31 9.72 -0.99
N SER A 60 -11.32 10.01 -1.83
CA SER A 60 -11.31 11.19 -2.70
C SER A 60 -12.25 11.09 -3.91
N LYS A 61 -12.92 9.95 -4.11
CA LYS A 61 -13.87 9.71 -5.23
C LYS A 61 -15.33 10.14 -4.97
N HIS A 62 -15.59 11.05 -4.03
CA HIS A 62 -16.92 11.62 -3.79
C HIS A 62 -17.15 12.97 -4.47
#